data_AF-A0A6H9IKK0-F1
#
_entry.id   AF-A0A6H9IKK0-F1
#
_cell.length_a   1.000
_cell.length_b   1.000
_cell.length_c   1.000
_cell.angle_alpha   90.00
_cell.angle_beta   90.00
_cell.angle_gamma   90.00
#
_symmetry.space_group_name_H-M   'P 1'
#
loop_
_entity.id
_entity.type
_entity.pdbx_description
1 polymer ?
#
loop_
_entity_poly.entity_id
_entity_poly.type
_entity_poly.pdbx_seq_one_letter_code
_entity_poly.pdbx_strand_id
1 'polypeptide(L)'
;MSRFMEVMIVRKPRFATHAAILMFTGAIGACGSFDGAVTEDAGSTASVNESSLDGDRIDAVSKPVPTTASRRSIPNASTTTTATSSNPSDASATTAAASLKALPLGTLADSGPVVIDGGNGAVVKGRRISNPNGNCITVRNGATNVRIEGNQLGPCGGDGVSVQSGSNGVVVIGNNVSNAGAVAIMVADARGVKVHNNFIDGAPTAMRAVRSSQVEFEFNGGMNVRGRYPDGQLVQLDNVTGSGNRVRCNATDLNVGGPDPYSTTSTADWRTEDIINTWQSRGDPSDPILIAYNRLKGGGSLTGSGIMSGDGGGAYISVVGNRIVNPWNAGIGVAGGSNIRIESNKVFSEMPAVVAGEGFYIRNFSASACTNIVHQNNQILWPPADWSSSGWVQAFWQPQGECTNVTGTSTNNLNATSLSKAIFTEPIAECRALAAAAGLPTAGY
;
A
#
# COMPACT_ATOMS: atom_id res chain seq x y z
N MET A 1 45.51 14.97 67.50
CA MET A 1 45.88 13.62 66.99
C MET A 1 45.08 13.41 65.71
N SER A 2 45.41 13.99 64.55
CA SER A 2 46.51 13.76 63.60
C SER A 2 46.50 12.39 62.90
N ARG A 3 46.52 12.46 61.54
CA ARG A 3 46.64 11.45 60.44
C ARG A 3 45.35 11.33 59.61
N PHE A 4 45.17 11.95 58.43
CA PHE A 4 45.96 12.10 57.18
C PHE A 4 46.30 10.78 56.46
N MET A 5 45.66 10.56 55.30
CA MET A 5 46.11 9.92 54.04
C MET A 5 44.85 9.48 53.25
N GLU A 6 44.77 9.43 51.91
CA GLU A 6 45.40 10.10 50.78
C GLU A 6 44.59 9.66 49.54
N VAL A 7 44.65 10.46 48.49
CA VAL A 7 43.97 10.30 47.20
C VAL A 7 44.55 9.15 46.38
N MET A 8 43.72 8.39 45.64
CA MET A 8 44.15 7.89 44.33
C MET A 8 42.97 7.65 43.37
N ILE A 9 42.88 8.54 42.38
CA ILE A 9 42.11 8.38 41.14
C ILE A 9 42.89 7.40 40.24
N VAL A 10 42.23 6.36 39.74
CA VAL A 10 42.74 5.55 38.62
C VAL A 10 41.71 5.53 37.50
N ARG A 11 42.02 6.26 36.42
CA ARG A 11 41.47 6.08 35.07
C ARG A 11 42.22 4.94 34.38
N LYS A 12 41.52 4.14 33.57
CA LYS A 12 41.86 3.63 32.20
C LYS A 12 41.17 2.27 31.93
N PRO A 13 41.12 1.76 30.67
CA PRO A 13 41.28 2.43 29.38
C PRO A 13 40.19 2.07 28.33
N ARG A 14 40.18 2.86 27.25
CA ARG A 14 39.62 2.53 25.93
C ARG A 14 40.45 1.41 25.28
N PHE A 15 39.79 0.48 24.59
CA PHE A 15 40.39 -0.32 23.53
C PHE A 15 39.63 -0.15 22.23
N ALA A 16 40.39 0.18 21.20
CA ALA A 16 40.02 0.19 19.80
C ALA A 16 40.80 -0.94 19.12
N THR A 17 40.14 -1.71 18.26
CA THR A 17 40.73 -2.61 17.26
C THR A 17 39.70 -2.68 16.13
N HIS A 18 39.93 -1.98 15.01
CA HIS A 18 40.62 -2.47 13.81
C HIS A 18 40.08 -3.83 13.32
N ALA A 19 39.22 -3.78 12.30
CA ALA A 19 39.04 -4.87 11.35
C ALA A 19 39.25 -4.31 9.94
N ALA A 20 40.09 -5.02 9.19
CA ALA A 20 40.73 -4.59 7.97
C ALA A 20 39.80 -4.57 6.76
N ILE A 21 39.98 -3.55 5.93
CA ILE A 21 39.49 -3.43 4.56
C ILE A 21 40.41 -4.29 3.68
N LEU A 22 39.85 -5.31 3.04
CA LEU A 22 40.51 -6.01 1.93
C LEU A 22 39.95 -5.43 0.62
N MET A 23 40.75 -4.60 -0.04
CA MET A 23 40.49 -4.16 -1.42
C MET A 23 40.97 -5.24 -2.39
N PHE A 24 40.10 -5.68 -3.30
CA PHE A 24 40.52 -6.29 -4.55
C PHE A 24 40.39 -5.26 -5.66
N THR A 25 41.55 -4.81 -6.15
CA THR A 25 41.73 -4.11 -7.42
C THR A 25 41.69 -5.12 -8.56
N GLY A 26 40.71 -5.00 -9.46
CA GLY A 26 40.65 -5.72 -10.74
C GLY A 26 40.66 -4.70 -11.88
N ALA A 27 41.68 -4.78 -12.72
CA ALA A 27 42.07 -3.79 -13.72
C ALA A 27 41.12 -3.70 -14.93
N ILE A 28 41.08 -2.50 -15.50
CA ILE A 28 40.50 -2.14 -16.79
C ILE A 28 41.44 -2.62 -17.89
N GLY A 29 40.91 -3.37 -18.86
CA GLY A 29 41.57 -3.79 -20.09
C GLY A 29 40.64 -3.63 -21.28
N ALA A 30 41.16 -3.06 -22.37
CA ALA A 30 40.44 -2.35 -23.41
C ALA A 30 39.81 -3.22 -24.53
N CYS A 31 38.80 -2.61 -25.18
CA CYS A 31 38.49 -2.53 -26.61
C CYS A 31 38.79 -3.72 -27.54
N GLY A 32 37.74 -4.21 -28.22
CA GLY A 32 37.84 -5.03 -29.43
C GLY A 32 36.46 -5.33 -30.02
N SER A 33 36.10 -4.60 -31.07
CA SER A 33 34.96 -4.83 -31.97
C SER A 33 35.18 -6.07 -32.85
N PHE A 34 34.12 -6.80 -33.20
CA PHE A 34 33.94 -7.37 -34.55
C PHE A 34 32.48 -7.77 -34.82
N ASP A 35 32.01 -7.38 -36.01
CA ASP A 35 30.76 -7.76 -36.67
C ASP A 35 30.69 -9.27 -36.98
N GLY A 36 29.48 -9.81 -37.13
CA GLY A 36 29.30 -11.12 -37.79
C GLY A 36 27.92 -11.74 -37.61
N ALA A 37 27.23 -11.96 -38.72
CA ALA A 37 25.83 -12.31 -38.88
C ALA A 37 25.46 -13.80 -38.65
N VAL A 38 24.21 -14.02 -38.23
CA VAL A 38 23.17 -14.99 -38.68
C VAL A 38 23.55 -16.47 -38.84
N THR A 39 22.83 -17.35 -38.12
CA THR A 39 21.96 -18.42 -38.70
C THR A 39 20.98 -18.98 -37.66
N GLU A 40 19.80 -19.30 -38.17
CA GLU A 40 18.65 -19.96 -37.54
C GLU A 40 18.98 -21.37 -37.03
N ASP A 41 18.34 -21.82 -35.93
CA ASP A 41 17.57 -23.08 -35.94
C ASP A 41 16.61 -23.19 -34.75
N ALA A 42 15.60 -24.02 -34.95
CA ALA A 42 14.33 -24.12 -34.27
C ALA A 42 14.32 -24.84 -32.91
N GLY A 43 13.24 -24.56 -32.16
CA GLY A 43 12.52 -25.59 -31.41
C GLY A 43 13.00 -25.86 -29.99
N SER A 44 12.38 -25.20 -29.01
CA SER A 44 12.10 -25.82 -27.71
C SER A 44 11.10 -24.96 -26.92
N THR A 45 9.91 -25.50 -26.74
CA THR A 45 8.90 -25.01 -25.79
C THR A 45 9.41 -25.25 -24.37
N ALA A 46 9.89 -24.19 -23.71
CA ALA A 46 10.22 -24.21 -22.30
C ALA A 46 9.12 -23.52 -21.49
N SER A 47 8.45 -24.33 -20.66
CA SER A 47 7.62 -23.91 -19.54
C SER A 47 8.40 -22.99 -18.61
N VAL A 48 7.88 -21.79 -18.37
CA VAL A 48 8.44 -20.86 -17.39
C VAL A 48 8.06 -21.36 -15.99
N ASN A 49 9.03 -21.97 -15.31
CA ASN A 49 8.99 -22.23 -13.88
C ASN A 49 9.41 -20.93 -13.19
N GLU A 50 8.49 -20.25 -12.52
CA GLU A 50 8.86 -19.24 -11.53
C GLU A 50 9.34 -19.96 -10.28
N SER A 51 10.66 -20.03 -10.12
CA SER A 51 11.29 -20.35 -8.86
C SER A 51 12.33 -19.29 -8.53
N SER A 52 12.35 -18.91 -7.26
CA SER A 52 13.47 -18.26 -6.56
C SER A 52 13.71 -16.76 -6.83
N LEU A 53 13.03 -15.92 -6.05
CA LEU A 53 13.68 -14.81 -5.35
C LEU A 53 13.29 -14.88 -3.87
N ASP A 54 13.95 -15.79 -3.17
CA ASP A 54 14.02 -15.83 -1.71
C ASP A 54 15.25 -15.02 -1.32
N GLY A 55 15.03 -13.80 -0.85
CA GLY A 55 16.07 -12.86 -0.45
C GLY A 55 15.51 -11.93 0.62
N ASP A 56 16.13 -11.99 1.79
CA ASP A 56 15.87 -11.18 2.99
C ASP A 56 14.69 -11.62 3.87
N ARG A 57 14.88 -12.80 4.45
CA ARG A 57 14.32 -13.15 5.76
C ARG A 57 14.96 -12.23 6.80
N ILE A 58 14.31 -11.09 7.10
CA ILE A 58 14.61 -10.31 8.30
C ILE A 58 14.21 -11.17 9.49
N ASP A 59 15.20 -11.68 10.21
CA ASP A 59 14.99 -12.30 11.52
C ASP A 59 14.34 -11.26 12.44
N ALA A 60 13.06 -11.47 12.74
CA ALA A 60 12.37 -10.75 13.79
C ALA A 60 13.15 -10.94 15.09
N VAL A 61 13.83 -9.88 15.53
CA VAL A 61 14.45 -9.81 16.86
C VAL A 61 13.35 -10.07 17.89
N SER A 62 13.41 -11.24 18.50
CA SER A 62 12.51 -11.67 19.54
C SER A 62 12.64 -10.74 20.75
N LYS A 63 11.51 -10.12 21.12
CA LYS A 63 11.40 -9.25 22.30
C LYS A 63 11.70 -10.07 23.57
N PRO A 64 12.57 -9.63 24.50
CA PRO A 64 12.69 -10.27 25.80
C PRO A 64 11.44 -9.97 26.66
N VAL A 65 10.75 -11.04 27.05
CA VAL A 65 9.64 -10.99 28.01
C VAL A 65 10.23 -10.92 29.42
N PRO A 66 9.90 -9.89 30.25
CA PRO A 66 10.29 -9.89 31.64
C PRO A 66 9.41 -10.87 32.43
N THR A 67 9.95 -12.05 32.74
CA THR A 67 9.37 -12.94 33.75
C THR A 67 9.77 -12.44 35.13
N THR A 68 8.85 -11.81 35.86
CA THR A 68 8.69 -11.93 37.32
C THR A 68 7.56 -11.01 37.81
N ALA A 69 6.40 -11.59 38.14
CA ALA A 69 5.47 -10.96 39.07
C ALA A 69 4.77 -12.04 39.90
N SER A 70 5.03 -11.94 41.21
CA SER A 70 4.52 -12.76 42.29
C SER A 70 2.99 -12.81 42.32
N ARG A 71 2.44 -14.02 42.48
CA ARG A 71 1.02 -14.25 42.78
C ARG A 71 0.67 -13.60 44.11
N ARG A 72 -0.19 -12.58 44.08
CA ARG A 72 -0.98 -12.17 45.24
C ARG A 72 -2.45 -12.28 44.90
N SER A 73 -3.12 -13.22 45.56
CA SER A 73 -4.56 -13.43 45.53
C SER A 73 -5.30 -12.33 46.28
N ILE A 74 -6.29 -11.69 45.65
CA ILE A 74 -7.30 -10.84 46.31
C ILE A 74 -8.67 -11.15 45.68
N PRO A 75 -9.76 -11.19 46.48
CA PRO A 75 -10.93 -12.00 46.19
C PRO A 75 -11.99 -11.31 45.34
N ASN A 76 -12.84 -12.19 44.81
CA ASN A 76 -14.06 -11.97 44.05
C ASN A 76 -15.04 -11.06 44.80
N ALA A 77 -15.43 -9.94 44.18
CA ALA A 77 -16.61 -9.17 44.57
C ALA A 77 -17.37 -8.75 43.30
N SER A 78 -18.46 -9.48 43.07
CA SER A 78 -19.51 -9.16 42.12
C SER A 78 -20.18 -7.83 42.48
N THR A 79 -20.30 -6.92 41.51
CA THR A 79 -21.30 -5.85 41.57
C THR A 79 -21.72 -5.46 40.17
N THR A 80 -22.90 -5.92 39.79
CA THR A 80 -23.65 -5.55 38.61
C THR A 80 -24.00 -4.07 38.67
N THR A 81 -23.50 -3.27 37.73
CA THR A 81 -24.07 -1.93 37.43
C THR A 81 -24.27 -1.81 35.93
N THR A 82 -25.54 -1.78 35.54
CA THR A 82 -26.03 -1.57 34.18
C THR A 82 -25.88 -0.09 33.84
N ALA A 83 -24.88 0.26 33.03
CA ALA A 83 -24.75 1.59 32.45
C ALA A 83 -24.97 1.50 30.93
N THR A 84 -26.20 1.78 30.51
CA THR A 84 -26.54 2.10 29.11
C THR A 84 -26.04 3.50 28.78
N SER A 85 -24.91 3.61 28.07
CA SER A 85 -24.54 4.83 27.34
C SER A 85 -24.66 4.56 25.84
N SER A 86 -25.79 4.91 25.26
CA SER A 86 -25.95 4.98 23.80
C SER A 86 -25.29 6.26 23.30
N ASN A 87 -24.09 6.14 22.76
CA ASN A 87 -23.39 7.27 22.12
C ASN A 87 -23.95 7.44 20.69
N PRO A 88 -24.57 8.58 20.31
CA PRO A 88 -25.23 8.73 19.01
C PRO A 88 -24.30 8.97 17.80
N SER A 89 -22.96 8.88 17.95
CA SER A 89 -22.00 9.33 16.93
C SER A 89 -21.44 8.24 16.00
N ASP A 90 -21.79 6.97 16.19
CA ASP A 90 -21.31 5.86 15.33
C ASP A 90 -22.24 5.52 14.15
N ALA A 91 -23.47 6.02 14.12
CA ALA A 91 -24.41 5.75 13.03
C ALA A 91 -24.08 6.46 11.70
N SER A 92 -23.15 7.43 11.71
CA SER A 92 -22.78 8.20 10.51
C SER A 92 -21.60 7.59 9.74
N ALA A 93 -20.71 6.83 10.40
CA ALA A 93 -19.50 6.27 9.78
C ALA A 93 -19.78 5.13 8.77
N THR A 94 -20.95 4.49 8.84
CA THR A 94 -21.40 3.44 7.91
C THR A 94 -21.79 3.98 6.54
N THR A 95 -22.00 5.29 6.37
CA THR A 95 -22.62 5.83 5.14
C THR A 95 -21.65 6.11 3.98
N ALA A 96 -20.37 6.41 4.22
CA ALA A 96 -19.45 6.69 3.10
C ALA A 96 -18.98 5.42 2.38
N ALA A 97 -18.65 4.35 3.11
CA ALA A 97 -18.40 3.04 2.50
C ALA A 97 -19.70 2.44 1.94
N ALA A 98 -20.86 2.65 2.58
CA ALA A 98 -22.15 2.23 2.02
C ALA A 98 -22.61 3.08 0.81
N SER A 99 -22.01 4.25 0.56
CA SER A 99 -22.18 5.02 -0.68
C SER A 99 -21.33 4.45 -1.82
N LEU A 100 -20.39 3.54 -1.54
CA LEU A 100 -19.61 2.79 -2.52
C LEU A 100 -20.26 1.44 -2.83
N LYS A 101 -21.56 1.28 -2.61
CA LYS A 101 -22.23 0.02 -2.99
C LYS A 101 -21.98 -0.27 -4.46
N ALA A 102 -21.79 -1.56 -4.75
CA ALA A 102 -21.83 -2.07 -6.12
C ALA A 102 -23.01 -1.41 -6.85
N LEU A 103 -22.74 -0.85 -8.04
CA LEU A 103 -23.78 -0.28 -8.86
C LEU A 103 -24.88 -1.33 -9.06
N PRO A 104 -26.17 -0.97 -8.93
CA PRO A 104 -27.25 -1.90 -9.22
C PRO A 104 -27.12 -2.30 -10.69
N LEU A 105 -26.65 -3.53 -10.91
CA LEU A 105 -26.60 -4.14 -12.23
C LEU A 105 -28.00 -4.64 -12.56
N GLY A 106 -28.45 -4.43 -13.80
CA GLY A 106 -29.70 -5.04 -14.29
C GLY A 106 -29.61 -6.57 -14.31
N THR A 107 -30.59 -7.24 -14.92
CA THR A 107 -30.50 -8.69 -15.12
C THR A 107 -29.29 -9.01 -16.00
N LEU A 108 -28.31 -9.72 -15.43
CA LEU A 108 -27.08 -10.12 -16.12
C LEU A 108 -27.25 -11.52 -16.72
N ALA A 109 -26.69 -11.73 -17.91
CA ALA A 109 -26.59 -13.06 -18.49
C ALA A 109 -25.36 -13.79 -17.91
N ASP A 110 -25.55 -15.03 -17.50
CA ASP A 110 -24.44 -15.89 -17.06
C ASP A 110 -23.51 -16.18 -18.24
N SER A 111 -22.22 -16.27 -17.94
CA SER A 111 -21.16 -16.61 -18.88
C SER A 111 -20.06 -17.39 -18.16
N GLY A 112 -19.44 -18.32 -18.89
CA GLY A 112 -18.17 -18.90 -18.48
C GLY A 112 -17.02 -17.89 -18.53
N PRO A 113 -15.80 -18.35 -18.21
CA PRO A 113 -14.59 -17.52 -18.28
C PRO A 113 -14.39 -16.95 -19.68
N VAL A 114 -13.88 -15.73 -19.77
CA VAL A 114 -13.63 -15.05 -21.05
C VAL A 114 -12.14 -14.88 -21.28
N VAL A 115 -11.67 -15.27 -22.46
CA VAL A 115 -10.29 -15.04 -22.90
C VAL A 115 -10.31 -14.18 -24.16
N ILE A 116 -9.61 -13.04 -24.09
CA ILE A 116 -9.32 -12.16 -25.22
C ILE A 116 -7.85 -12.35 -25.55
N ASP A 117 -7.62 -13.00 -26.69
CA ASP A 117 -6.32 -13.50 -27.09
C ASP A 117 -5.81 -12.74 -28.33
N GLY A 118 -5.16 -11.59 -28.09
CA GLY A 118 -4.85 -10.63 -29.14
C GLY A 118 -6.08 -9.89 -29.68
N GLY A 119 -5.93 -9.30 -30.87
CA GLY A 119 -7.00 -8.57 -31.55
C GLY A 119 -7.21 -7.14 -31.04
N ASN A 120 -8.24 -6.47 -31.57
CA ASN A 120 -8.51 -5.06 -31.29
C ASN A 120 -10.02 -4.82 -31.08
N GLY A 121 -10.37 -4.02 -30.07
CA GLY A 121 -11.74 -3.51 -29.91
C GLY A 121 -12.73 -4.48 -29.26
N ALA A 122 -12.27 -5.53 -28.59
CA ALA A 122 -13.15 -6.49 -27.92
C ALA A 122 -13.92 -5.83 -26.76
N VAL A 123 -15.18 -6.22 -26.58
CA VAL A 123 -16.04 -5.70 -25.50
C VAL A 123 -16.70 -6.85 -24.73
N VAL A 124 -16.52 -6.86 -23.41
CA VAL A 124 -17.17 -7.77 -22.47
C VAL A 124 -18.08 -6.95 -21.55
N LYS A 125 -19.40 -7.11 -21.72
CA LYS A 125 -20.38 -6.26 -21.03
C LYS A 125 -21.57 -7.03 -20.48
N GLY A 126 -22.02 -6.61 -19.29
CA GLY A 126 -23.33 -6.98 -18.75
C GLY A 126 -23.47 -8.47 -18.45
N ARG A 127 -22.38 -9.11 -18.01
CA ARG A 127 -22.35 -10.55 -17.72
C ARG A 127 -22.15 -10.82 -16.23
N ARG A 128 -22.64 -11.99 -15.80
CA ARG A 128 -22.16 -12.66 -14.59
C ARG A 128 -21.13 -13.70 -15.02
N ILE A 129 -19.89 -13.56 -14.57
CA ILE A 129 -18.76 -14.42 -14.93
C ILE A 129 -18.13 -14.98 -13.67
N SER A 130 -18.00 -16.30 -13.61
CA SER A 130 -17.32 -17.01 -12.51
C SER A 130 -16.34 -18.03 -13.08
N ASN A 131 -15.21 -18.22 -12.40
CA ASN A 131 -14.26 -19.26 -12.74
C ASN A 131 -13.57 -19.80 -11.47
N PRO A 132 -14.15 -20.75 -10.73
CA PRO A 132 -13.56 -21.24 -9.48
C PRO A 132 -12.14 -21.82 -9.60
N ASN A 133 -11.69 -22.14 -10.82
CA ASN A 133 -10.39 -22.77 -11.09
C ASN A 133 -9.40 -21.84 -11.81
N GLY A 134 -9.69 -20.55 -11.95
CA GLY A 134 -8.80 -19.61 -12.64
C GLY A 134 -9.37 -18.20 -12.75
N ASN A 135 -8.89 -17.46 -13.74
CA ASN A 135 -9.29 -16.07 -13.94
C ASN A 135 -10.72 -15.98 -14.51
N CYS A 136 -11.50 -14.99 -14.08
CA CYS A 136 -12.81 -14.74 -14.69
C CYS A 136 -12.67 -14.14 -16.10
N ILE A 137 -11.78 -13.15 -16.28
CA ILE A 137 -11.44 -12.59 -17.60
C ILE A 137 -9.92 -12.52 -17.77
N THR A 138 -9.41 -12.98 -18.91
CA THR A 138 -8.00 -12.84 -19.31
C THR A 138 -7.89 -12.05 -20.61
N VAL A 139 -7.04 -11.02 -20.62
CA VAL A 139 -6.66 -10.23 -21.81
C VAL A 139 -5.16 -10.40 -22.01
N ARG A 140 -4.75 -10.95 -23.16
CA ARG A 140 -3.33 -11.29 -23.39
C ARG A 140 -2.94 -11.16 -24.85
N ASN A 141 -1.67 -11.47 -25.13
CA ASN A 141 -1.07 -11.54 -26.47
C ASN A 141 -1.26 -10.23 -27.26
N GLY A 142 -0.97 -9.10 -26.61
CA GLY A 142 -0.97 -7.78 -27.25
C GLY A 142 -2.34 -7.25 -27.64
N ALA A 143 -3.43 -7.73 -27.02
CA ALA A 143 -4.78 -7.24 -27.31
C ALA A 143 -4.88 -5.72 -27.06
N THR A 144 -5.59 -5.03 -27.96
CA THR A 144 -5.71 -3.57 -27.90
C THR A 144 -7.15 -3.08 -27.79
N ASN A 145 -7.34 -1.92 -27.14
CA ASN A 145 -8.63 -1.22 -27.08
C ASN A 145 -9.78 -2.09 -26.55
N VAL A 146 -9.50 -2.90 -25.54
CA VAL A 146 -10.47 -3.81 -24.92
C VAL A 146 -11.30 -3.07 -23.88
N ARG A 147 -12.61 -3.33 -23.84
CA ARG A 147 -13.51 -2.80 -22.80
C ARG A 147 -14.14 -3.93 -22.01
N ILE A 148 -14.02 -3.86 -20.68
CA ILE A 148 -14.65 -4.77 -19.73
C ILE A 148 -15.56 -3.93 -18.84
N GLU A 149 -16.87 -3.96 -19.08
CA GLU A 149 -17.80 -2.99 -18.51
C GLU A 149 -19.08 -3.59 -17.89
N GLY A 150 -19.42 -3.15 -16.68
CA GLY A 150 -20.72 -3.48 -16.06
C GLY A 150 -20.94 -4.97 -15.81
N ASN A 151 -19.90 -5.72 -15.45
CA ASN A 151 -19.99 -7.15 -15.17
C ASN A 151 -20.04 -7.43 -13.67
N GLN A 152 -20.62 -8.57 -13.29
CA GLN A 152 -20.44 -9.21 -12.00
C GLN A 152 -19.40 -10.33 -12.16
N LEU A 153 -18.22 -10.16 -11.56
CA LEU A 153 -17.13 -11.13 -11.59
C LEU A 153 -17.02 -11.80 -10.22
N GLY A 154 -16.99 -13.12 -10.20
CA GLY A 154 -16.81 -13.87 -8.96
C GLY A 154 -17.81 -14.99 -8.73
N PRO A 155 -17.41 -16.05 -7.99
CA PRO A 155 -16.05 -16.28 -7.49
C PRO A 155 -15.06 -16.62 -8.63
N CYS A 156 -13.80 -16.21 -8.47
CA CYS A 156 -12.70 -16.53 -9.38
C CYS A 156 -11.60 -17.23 -8.58
N GLY A 157 -11.06 -18.35 -9.06
CA GLY A 157 -9.97 -19.08 -8.41
C GLY A 157 -8.63 -18.38 -8.55
N GLY A 158 -8.47 -17.59 -9.62
CA GLY A 158 -7.35 -16.68 -9.84
C GLY A 158 -7.81 -15.22 -9.78
N ASP A 159 -7.46 -14.45 -10.81
CA ASP A 159 -7.80 -13.04 -10.89
C ASP A 159 -9.25 -12.78 -11.30
N GLY A 160 -9.82 -11.67 -10.87
CA GLY A 160 -11.08 -11.17 -11.45
C GLY A 160 -10.91 -10.79 -12.92
N VAL A 161 -9.94 -9.91 -13.18
CA VAL A 161 -9.47 -9.53 -14.51
C VAL A 161 -7.95 -9.60 -14.54
N SER A 162 -7.39 -10.30 -15.53
CA SER A 162 -5.95 -10.38 -15.74
C SER A 162 -5.59 -9.79 -17.10
N VAL A 163 -4.90 -8.65 -17.10
CA VAL A 163 -4.40 -7.95 -18.31
C VAL A 163 -2.90 -8.17 -18.41
N GLN A 164 -2.47 -8.83 -19.48
CA GLN A 164 -1.10 -9.35 -19.58
C GLN A 164 -0.48 -9.10 -20.96
N SER A 165 0.84 -9.35 -21.06
CA SER A 165 1.54 -9.66 -22.31
C SER A 165 1.45 -8.57 -23.37
N GLY A 166 1.85 -7.34 -23.03
CA GLY A 166 1.92 -6.22 -23.97
C GLY A 166 0.57 -5.63 -24.38
N SER A 167 -0.53 -6.04 -23.73
CA SER A 167 -1.86 -5.50 -23.98
C SER A 167 -1.89 -3.98 -23.74
N ASN A 168 -2.70 -3.27 -24.53
CA ASN A 168 -2.69 -1.82 -24.55
C ASN A 168 -4.10 -1.20 -24.64
N GLY A 169 -4.37 -0.15 -23.88
CA GLY A 169 -5.65 0.57 -23.98
C GLY A 169 -6.82 -0.24 -23.45
N VAL A 170 -6.60 -1.04 -22.40
CA VAL A 170 -7.65 -1.84 -21.75
C VAL A 170 -8.40 -0.99 -20.73
N VAL A 171 -9.72 -0.98 -20.79
CA VAL A 171 -10.58 -0.24 -19.86
C VAL A 171 -11.45 -1.22 -19.08
N VAL A 172 -11.27 -1.25 -17.76
CA VAL A 172 -12.05 -2.03 -16.80
C VAL A 172 -12.91 -1.06 -16.00
N ILE A 173 -14.22 -1.03 -16.27
CA ILE A 173 -15.10 0.01 -15.73
C ILE A 173 -16.45 -0.47 -15.22
N GLY A 174 -16.88 0.00 -14.05
CA GLY A 174 -18.24 -0.27 -13.56
C GLY A 174 -18.49 -1.74 -13.20
N ASN A 175 -17.44 -2.54 -12.98
CA ASN A 175 -17.59 -3.95 -12.62
C ASN A 175 -17.72 -4.12 -11.11
N ASN A 176 -18.42 -5.17 -10.70
CA ASN A 176 -18.40 -5.68 -9.33
C ASN A 176 -17.55 -6.95 -9.30
N VAL A 177 -16.39 -6.89 -8.66
CA VAL A 177 -15.47 -8.02 -8.51
C VAL A 177 -15.54 -8.53 -7.08
N SER A 178 -15.93 -9.79 -6.93
CA SER A 178 -16.11 -10.41 -5.62
C SER A 178 -15.36 -11.74 -5.52
N ASN A 179 -14.73 -12.01 -4.38
CA ASN A 179 -14.12 -13.32 -4.08
C ASN A 179 -13.14 -13.79 -5.16
N ALA A 180 -12.18 -12.94 -5.54
CA ALA A 180 -11.05 -13.35 -6.38
C ALA A 180 -10.01 -14.07 -5.51
N GLY A 181 -9.50 -15.22 -5.98
CA GLY A 181 -8.54 -16.04 -5.26
C GLY A 181 -7.12 -15.46 -5.26
N ALA A 182 -6.80 -14.57 -6.21
CA ALA A 182 -5.51 -13.88 -6.31
C ALA A 182 -5.69 -12.35 -6.29
N VAL A 183 -5.70 -11.66 -7.44
CA VAL A 183 -5.89 -10.21 -7.49
C VAL A 183 -7.23 -9.90 -8.15
N ALA A 184 -7.99 -8.92 -7.64
CA ALA A 184 -9.22 -8.54 -8.32
C ALA A 184 -8.93 -8.04 -9.75
N ILE A 185 -7.90 -7.21 -9.91
CA ILE A 185 -7.41 -6.73 -11.21
C ILE A 185 -5.88 -6.79 -11.28
N MET A 186 -5.35 -7.74 -12.04
CA MET A 186 -3.93 -7.88 -12.33
C MET A 186 -3.59 -7.17 -13.65
N VAL A 187 -2.52 -6.37 -13.65
CA VAL A 187 -1.97 -5.70 -14.83
C VAL A 187 -0.48 -6.01 -14.91
N ALA A 188 -0.07 -6.91 -15.80
CA ALA A 188 1.33 -7.35 -15.92
C ALA A 188 1.87 -7.07 -17.33
N ASP A 189 3.00 -6.37 -17.40
CA ASP A 189 3.69 -6.06 -18.66
C ASP A 189 2.76 -5.41 -19.70
N ALA A 190 1.92 -4.48 -19.26
CA ALA A 190 0.88 -3.84 -20.07
C ALA A 190 0.97 -2.31 -19.99
N ARG A 191 0.25 -1.62 -20.90
CA ARG A 191 0.24 -0.15 -20.93
C ARG A 191 -1.14 0.45 -21.19
N GLY A 192 -1.36 1.67 -20.73
CA GLY A 192 -2.59 2.40 -21.00
C GLY A 192 -3.82 1.70 -20.43
N VAL A 193 -3.70 1.10 -19.24
CA VAL A 193 -4.78 0.37 -18.59
C VAL A 193 -5.53 1.29 -17.63
N LYS A 194 -6.85 1.37 -17.80
CA LYS A 194 -7.72 2.21 -16.98
C LYS A 194 -8.69 1.36 -16.19
N VAL A 195 -8.63 1.47 -14.87
CA VAL A 195 -9.46 0.74 -13.91
C VAL A 195 -10.29 1.74 -13.16
N HIS A 196 -11.50 2.00 -13.64
CA HIS A 196 -12.32 3.12 -13.19
C HIS A 196 -13.66 2.67 -12.60
N ASN A 197 -14.09 3.27 -11.50
CA ASN A 197 -15.46 3.10 -10.98
C ASN A 197 -15.88 1.63 -10.79
N ASN A 198 -14.96 0.75 -10.38
CA ASN A 198 -15.25 -0.63 -10.03
C ASN A 198 -15.50 -0.74 -8.53
N PHE A 199 -16.25 -1.78 -8.14
CA PHE A 199 -16.40 -2.17 -6.75
C PHE A 199 -15.71 -3.52 -6.53
N ILE A 200 -14.86 -3.60 -5.51
CA ILE A 200 -14.04 -4.77 -5.22
C ILE A 200 -14.30 -5.22 -3.79
N ASP A 201 -14.65 -6.49 -3.61
CA ASP A 201 -14.96 -7.10 -2.32
C ASP A 201 -14.33 -8.49 -2.18
N GLY A 202 -13.53 -8.70 -1.13
CA GLY A 202 -13.02 -10.04 -0.79
C GLY A 202 -11.98 -10.57 -1.78
N ALA A 203 -11.00 -9.75 -2.15
CA ALA A 203 -9.83 -10.17 -2.92
C ALA A 203 -8.54 -9.98 -2.09
N PRO A 204 -7.49 -10.80 -2.27
CA PRO A 204 -6.21 -10.56 -1.63
C PRO A 204 -5.62 -9.17 -1.86
N THR A 205 -5.66 -8.72 -3.12
CA THR A 205 -5.22 -7.40 -3.56
C THR A 205 -6.24 -6.85 -4.54
N ALA A 206 -6.61 -5.56 -4.45
CA ALA A 206 -7.61 -4.99 -5.37
C ALA A 206 -7.02 -4.71 -6.76
N MET A 207 -5.86 -4.05 -6.83
CA MET A 207 -5.08 -3.97 -8.06
C MET A 207 -3.61 -4.22 -7.80
N ARG A 208 -2.99 -5.05 -8.65
CA ARG A 208 -1.54 -5.14 -8.77
C ARG A 208 -1.14 -4.82 -10.19
N ALA A 209 -0.23 -3.86 -10.34
CA ALA A 209 0.39 -3.51 -11.62
C ALA A 209 1.88 -3.83 -11.56
N VAL A 210 2.36 -4.69 -12.46
CA VAL A 210 3.74 -5.17 -12.51
C VAL A 210 4.37 -4.76 -13.84
N ARG A 211 5.55 -4.12 -13.80
CA ARG A 211 6.34 -3.73 -15.00
C ARG A 211 5.50 -3.06 -16.09
N SER A 212 4.61 -2.17 -15.66
CA SER A 212 3.60 -1.54 -16.50
C SER A 212 3.78 -0.01 -16.55
N SER A 213 3.04 0.65 -17.44
CA SER A 213 3.05 2.13 -17.54
C SER A 213 1.68 2.66 -17.96
N GLN A 214 1.41 3.94 -17.70
CA GLN A 214 0.11 4.56 -17.97
C GLN A 214 -1.05 3.76 -17.33
N VAL A 215 -0.87 3.34 -16.08
CA VAL A 215 -1.88 2.60 -15.31
C VAL A 215 -2.66 3.59 -14.44
N GLU A 216 -3.98 3.63 -14.63
CA GLU A 216 -4.91 4.48 -13.88
C GLU A 216 -5.85 3.62 -13.02
N PHE A 217 -5.81 3.78 -11.71
CA PHE A 217 -6.78 3.20 -10.77
C PHE A 217 -7.55 4.33 -10.09
N GLU A 218 -8.76 4.60 -10.58
CA GLU A 218 -9.52 5.80 -10.20
C GLU A 218 -10.97 5.53 -9.84
N PHE A 219 -11.49 6.25 -8.85
CA PHE A 219 -12.90 6.19 -8.46
C PHE A 219 -13.39 4.81 -8.02
N ASN A 220 -12.50 3.88 -7.68
CA ASN A 220 -12.89 2.54 -7.27
C ASN A 220 -13.28 2.50 -5.79
N GLY A 221 -14.23 1.63 -5.46
CA GLY A 221 -14.58 1.24 -4.11
C GLY A 221 -13.95 -0.10 -3.75
N GLY A 222 -13.40 -0.21 -2.55
CA GLY A 222 -12.83 -1.45 -2.03
C GLY A 222 -13.30 -1.77 -0.60
N MET A 223 -13.56 -3.04 -0.34
CA MET A 223 -13.66 -3.56 1.02
C MET A 223 -13.13 -4.99 1.10
N ASN A 224 -12.78 -5.45 2.30
CA ASN A 224 -12.28 -6.81 2.53
C ASN A 224 -11.06 -7.19 1.68
N VAL A 225 -10.19 -6.22 1.36
CA VAL A 225 -8.94 -6.52 0.65
C VAL A 225 -7.93 -7.08 1.64
N ARG A 226 -7.65 -8.39 1.57
CA ARG A 226 -6.89 -9.12 2.57
C ARG A 226 -6.06 -10.22 1.93
N GLY A 227 -4.76 -10.01 1.84
CA GLY A 227 -3.83 -10.99 1.31
C GLY A 227 -2.78 -11.38 2.35
N ARG A 228 -2.07 -12.47 2.05
CA ARG A 228 -0.84 -12.84 2.75
C ARG A 228 0.29 -12.04 2.12
N TYR A 229 1.22 -11.51 2.91
CA TYR A 229 2.43 -10.87 2.40
C TYR A 229 3.05 -11.69 1.24
N PRO A 230 3.37 -11.06 0.09
CA PRO A 230 3.38 -9.62 -0.17
C PRO A 230 2.06 -9.07 -0.74
N ASP A 231 0.94 -9.77 -0.62
CA ASP A 231 -0.41 -9.26 -0.95
C ASP A 231 -1.02 -8.49 0.23
N GLY A 232 -2.23 -7.94 0.02
CA GLY A 232 -2.96 -7.16 1.03
C GLY A 232 -3.04 -5.67 0.73
N GLN A 233 -2.79 -5.26 -0.52
CA GLN A 233 -2.87 -3.86 -0.93
C GLN A 233 -4.22 -3.54 -1.60
N LEU A 234 -4.73 -2.32 -1.41
CA LEU A 234 -5.68 -1.76 -2.39
C LEU A 234 -4.97 -1.62 -3.74
N VAL A 235 -3.76 -1.04 -3.75
CA VAL A 235 -2.95 -0.93 -4.96
C VAL A 235 -1.49 -1.25 -4.68
N GLN A 236 -0.96 -2.24 -5.40
CA GLN A 236 0.48 -2.49 -5.52
C GLN A 236 0.95 -2.01 -6.89
N LEU A 237 1.86 -1.03 -6.92
CA LEU A 237 2.64 -0.68 -8.11
C LEU A 237 4.03 -1.29 -7.96
N ASP A 238 4.35 -2.26 -8.79
CA ASP A 238 5.59 -3.03 -8.76
C ASP A 238 6.37 -2.80 -10.06
N ASN A 239 7.51 -2.13 -9.96
CA ASN A 239 8.32 -1.71 -11.10
C ASN A 239 7.50 -0.94 -12.17
N VAL A 240 6.49 -0.18 -11.75
CA VAL A 240 5.68 0.66 -12.66
C VAL A 240 6.48 1.91 -13.00
N THR A 241 6.62 2.20 -14.29
CA THR A 241 7.50 3.28 -14.76
C THR A 241 6.84 4.23 -15.76
N GLY A 242 7.44 5.41 -15.92
CA GLY A 242 7.03 6.40 -16.92
C GLY A 242 5.86 7.28 -16.49
N SER A 243 5.28 7.99 -17.46
CA SER A 243 4.18 8.92 -17.26
C SER A 243 2.81 8.23 -17.19
N GLY A 244 1.78 8.97 -16.80
CA GLY A 244 0.38 8.55 -16.84
C GLY A 244 -0.06 7.59 -15.74
N ASN A 245 0.78 7.35 -14.74
CA ASN A 245 0.46 6.44 -13.64
C ASN A 245 -0.30 7.17 -12.53
N ARG A 246 -1.52 6.72 -12.21
CA ARG A 246 -2.46 7.39 -11.30
C ARG A 246 -3.14 6.41 -10.36
N VAL A 247 -3.20 6.76 -9.08
CA VAL A 247 -4.05 6.12 -8.07
C VAL A 247 -4.81 7.24 -7.37
N ARG A 248 -6.05 7.54 -7.78
CA ARG A 248 -6.76 8.70 -7.22
C ARG A 248 -8.26 8.53 -7.02
N CYS A 249 -8.79 9.26 -6.05
CA CYS A 249 -10.22 9.30 -5.77
C CYS A 249 -10.85 7.92 -5.47
N ASN A 250 -10.04 6.96 -5.04
CA ASN A 250 -10.51 5.67 -4.58
C ASN A 250 -10.97 5.80 -3.14
N ALA A 251 -11.85 4.89 -2.72
CA ALA A 251 -12.25 4.81 -1.33
C ALA A 251 -12.28 3.35 -0.87
N THR A 252 -11.63 3.08 0.26
CA THR A 252 -11.53 1.74 0.82
C THR A 252 -11.81 1.72 2.31
N ASP A 253 -12.57 0.74 2.77
CA ASP A 253 -12.77 0.44 4.19
C ASP A 253 -12.35 -1.00 4.48
N LEU A 254 -11.16 -1.15 5.05
CA LEU A 254 -10.55 -2.43 5.36
C LEU A 254 -10.86 -2.91 6.78
N ASN A 255 -11.64 -2.14 7.55
CA ASN A 255 -12.03 -2.50 8.93
C ASN A 255 -13.24 -3.45 9.01
N VAL A 256 -13.92 -3.73 7.90
CA VAL A 256 -15.21 -4.45 7.94
C VAL A 256 -14.96 -5.96 7.93
N GLY A 257 -15.18 -6.69 9.03
CA GLY A 257 -15.51 -8.13 8.97
C GLY A 257 -14.36 -9.16 8.88
N GLY A 258 -13.23 -8.95 9.55
CA GLY A 258 -12.17 -9.97 9.70
C GLY A 258 -12.04 -10.44 11.16
N PRO A 259 -11.50 -11.65 11.43
CA PRO A 259 -11.16 -12.06 12.79
C PRO A 259 -10.24 -11.02 13.43
N ASP A 260 -10.40 -10.82 14.74
CA ASP A 260 -9.80 -9.76 15.56
C ASP A 260 -8.53 -9.16 14.94
N PRO A 261 -8.58 -7.91 14.46
CA PRO A 261 -7.45 -7.33 13.77
C PRO A 261 -6.26 -7.10 14.74
N TYR A 262 -6.50 -7.17 16.06
CA TYR A 262 -5.46 -7.18 17.12
C TYR A 262 -4.92 -8.56 17.46
N SER A 263 -5.36 -9.63 16.79
CA SER A 263 -4.82 -10.96 16.99
C SER A 263 -3.35 -10.98 16.60
N THR A 264 -2.45 -10.90 17.58
CA THR A 264 -1.00 -11.10 17.40
C THR A 264 -0.63 -12.57 17.29
N THR A 265 -1.60 -13.47 17.45
CA THR A 265 -1.43 -14.93 17.52
C THR A 265 -1.72 -15.64 16.19
N SER A 266 -2.30 -14.94 15.21
CA SER A 266 -2.45 -15.46 13.84
C SER A 266 -1.23 -15.10 12.99
N THR A 267 -0.34 -16.07 12.83
CA THR A 267 0.71 -16.12 11.80
C THR A 267 0.15 -16.46 10.41
N ALA A 268 -1.17 -16.40 10.19
CA ALA A 268 -1.81 -16.82 8.95
C ALA A 268 -2.65 -15.70 8.31
N ASP A 269 -2.04 -15.07 7.30
CA ASP A 269 -2.56 -14.95 5.93
C ASP A 269 -3.61 -13.90 5.56
N TRP A 270 -4.06 -13.01 6.45
CA TRP A 270 -5.17 -12.08 6.10
C TRP A 270 -5.05 -10.67 6.66
N ARG A 271 -3.92 -9.99 6.40
CA ARG A 271 -3.72 -8.60 6.86
C ARG A 271 -3.47 -7.69 5.67
N THR A 272 -4.08 -6.52 5.70
CA THR A 272 -3.65 -5.44 4.83
C THR A 272 -2.23 -5.03 5.23
N GLU A 273 -1.30 -5.12 4.28
CA GLU A 273 0.06 -4.60 4.40
C GLU A 273 0.01 -3.07 4.24
N ASP A 274 0.65 -2.55 3.20
CA ASP A 274 0.46 -1.17 2.75
C ASP A 274 -0.83 -1.04 1.95
N ILE A 275 -1.74 -0.12 2.30
CA ILE A 275 -2.97 0.03 1.51
C ILE A 275 -2.61 0.43 0.07
N ILE A 276 -1.65 1.34 -0.12
CA ILE A 276 -1.07 1.67 -1.42
C ILE A 276 0.45 1.60 -1.31
N ASN A 277 1.11 0.88 -2.23
CA ASN A 277 2.56 0.72 -2.24
C ASN A 277 3.13 0.97 -3.65
N THR A 278 4.34 1.56 -3.72
CA THR A 278 5.06 1.90 -4.95
C THR A 278 6.39 1.18 -5.13
N TRP A 279 6.46 -0.09 -4.78
CA TRP A 279 7.67 -0.93 -4.87
C TRP A 279 8.44 -0.69 -6.16
N GLN A 280 9.66 -0.16 -6.01
CA GLN A 280 10.60 0.12 -7.08
C GLN A 280 10.01 0.85 -8.29
N SER A 281 8.98 1.67 -8.05
CA SER A 281 8.23 2.35 -9.11
C SER A 281 8.73 3.77 -9.31
N ARG A 282 8.72 4.25 -10.55
CA ARG A 282 9.28 5.56 -10.92
C ARG A 282 8.45 6.29 -11.97
N GLY A 283 7.94 7.46 -11.60
CA GLY A 283 7.29 8.38 -12.54
C GLY A 283 8.27 9.10 -13.46
N ASP A 284 7.72 9.91 -14.36
CA ASP A 284 8.49 10.88 -15.13
C ASP A 284 8.67 12.19 -14.33
N PRO A 285 9.78 12.94 -14.47
CA PRO A 285 9.93 14.25 -13.81
C PRO A 285 8.82 15.25 -14.13
N SER A 286 8.31 15.23 -15.36
CA SER A 286 7.20 16.06 -15.82
C SER A 286 5.82 15.47 -15.50
N ASP A 287 5.79 14.16 -15.20
CA ASP A 287 4.59 13.44 -14.86
C ASP A 287 4.83 12.35 -13.81
N PRO A 288 4.94 12.73 -12.52
CA PRO A 288 5.20 11.78 -11.45
C PRO A 288 4.06 10.76 -11.31
N ILE A 289 4.34 9.62 -10.67
CA ILE A 289 3.28 8.74 -10.18
C ILE A 289 2.44 9.53 -9.19
N LEU A 290 1.15 9.69 -9.46
CA LEU A 290 0.25 10.47 -8.62
C LEU A 290 -0.62 9.55 -7.77
N ILE A 291 -0.46 9.62 -6.46
CA ILE A 291 -1.32 8.99 -5.46
C ILE A 291 -2.09 10.10 -4.77
N ALA A 292 -3.32 10.36 -5.19
CA ALA A 292 -4.01 11.58 -4.76
C ALA A 292 -5.46 11.39 -4.37
N TYR A 293 -5.90 12.15 -3.36
CA TYR A 293 -7.32 12.28 -3.03
C TYR A 293 -8.02 10.95 -2.72
N ASN A 294 -7.27 9.94 -2.28
CA ASN A 294 -7.86 8.68 -1.87
C ASN A 294 -8.40 8.79 -0.43
N ARG A 295 -9.49 8.07 -0.15
CA ARG A 295 -10.06 7.93 1.20
C ARG A 295 -9.77 6.52 1.68
N LEU A 296 -8.81 6.39 2.58
CA LEU A 296 -8.32 5.10 3.04
C LEU A 296 -8.71 4.93 4.51
N LYS A 297 -9.32 3.80 4.85
CA LYS A 297 -9.70 3.51 6.22
C LYS A 297 -9.35 2.08 6.60
N GLY A 298 -8.74 1.93 7.77
CA GLY A 298 -8.32 0.64 8.32
C GLY A 298 -6.95 0.19 7.85
N GLY A 299 -6.67 -1.09 8.05
CA GLY A 299 -5.39 -1.74 7.83
C GLY A 299 -5.38 -3.06 8.60
N GLY A 300 -4.21 -3.68 8.79
CA GLY A 300 -4.15 -4.88 9.61
C GLY A 300 -2.75 -5.41 9.95
N SER A 301 -1.71 -4.93 9.25
CA SER A 301 -0.33 -5.36 9.48
C SER A 301 0.39 -4.46 10.49
N LEU A 302 1.24 -5.09 11.32
CA LEU A 302 2.17 -4.40 12.22
C LEU A 302 3.35 -3.76 11.47
N THR A 303 3.53 -4.07 10.19
CA THR A 303 4.57 -3.51 9.32
C THR A 303 4.01 -2.63 8.21
N GLY A 304 2.70 -2.70 7.98
CA GLY A 304 2.02 -1.98 6.91
C GLY A 304 1.79 -0.49 7.20
N SER A 305 1.40 0.23 6.15
CA SER A 305 1.09 1.65 6.19
C SER A 305 -0.18 2.01 5.41
N GLY A 306 -0.70 3.22 5.60
CA GLY A 306 -1.72 3.76 4.71
C GLY A 306 -1.19 3.95 3.29
N ILE A 307 -0.05 4.61 3.13
CA ILE A 307 0.61 4.77 1.83
C ILE A 307 2.12 4.62 2.01
N MET A 308 2.71 3.68 1.29
CA MET A 308 4.14 3.49 1.20
C MET A 308 4.69 4.01 -0.12
N SER A 309 5.56 5.02 -0.03
CA SER A 309 6.28 5.56 -1.18
C SER A 309 7.76 5.28 -1.05
N GLY A 310 8.46 5.16 -2.18
CA GLY A 310 9.90 4.94 -2.16
C GLY A 310 10.33 3.55 -1.69
N ASP A 311 9.39 2.59 -1.65
CA ASP A 311 9.68 1.22 -1.20
C ASP A 311 10.58 0.50 -2.19
N GLY A 312 11.65 -0.12 -1.69
CA GLY A 312 12.74 -0.62 -2.53
C GLY A 312 13.46 0.46 -3.37
N GLY A 313 13.18 1.75 -3.14
CA GLY A 313 13.65 2.87 -3.96
C GLY A 313 12.54 3.48 -4.83
N GLY A 314 12.89 3.97 -6.02
CA GLY A 314 11.94 4.65 -6.92
C GLY A 314 12.15 6.16 -7.00
N ALA A 315 11.38 6.83 -7.85
CA ALA A 315 11.50 8.29 -7.98
C ALA A 315 10.27 8.96 -8.60
N TYR A 316 10.15 10.28 -8.41
CA TYR A 316 9.09 11.10 -9.01
C TYR A 316 7.71 10.55 -8.64
N ILE A 317 7.42 10.60 -7.33
CA ILE A 317 6.16 10.14 -6.73
C ILE A 317 5.54 11.33 -6.00
N SER A 318 4.24 11.56 -6.20
CA SER A 318 3.49 12.61 -5.53
C SER A 318 2.32 12.00 -4.78
N VAL A 319 2.33 12.12 -3.46
CA VAL A 319 1.28 11.67 -2.53
C VAL A 319 0.55 12.90 -2.01
N VAL A 320 -0.64 13.18 -2.55
CA VAL A 320 -1.29 14.49 -2.40
C VAL A 320 -2.73 14.40 -1.93
N GLY A 321 -3.09 15.15 -0.90
CA GLY A 321 -4.51 15.38 -0.55
C GLY A 321 -5.29 14.12 -0.13
N ASN A 322 -4.60 13.04 0.26
CA ASN A 322 -5.24 11.81 0.71
C ASN A 322 -5.82 11.99 2.11
N ARG A 323 -6.85 11.20 2.44
CA ARG A 323 -7.49 11.16 3.75
C ARG A 323 -7.40 9.76 4.29
N ILE A 324 -6.67 9.60 5.39
CA ILE A 324 -6.31 8.29 5.93
C ILE A 324 -6.82 8.20 7.36
N VAL A 325 -7.62 7.19 7.66
CA VAL A 325 -8.24 6.96 8.97
C VAL A 325 -7.83 5.60 9.52
N ASN A 326 -7.21 5.60 10.69
CA ASN A 326 -6.76 4.41 11.43
C ASN A 326 -5.92 3.43 10.57
N PRO A 327 -4.82 3.87 9.94
CA PRO A 327 -4.00 3.01 9.05
C PRO A 327 -3.10 1.99 9.77
N TRP A 328 -3.52 1.47 10.92
CA TRP A 328 -2.77 0.51 11.73
C TRP A 328 -1.40 1.02 12.19
N ASN A 329 -0.30 0.48 11.65
CA ASN A 329 1.05 0.79 12.10
C ASN A 329 1.53 2.17 11.63
N ALA A 330 1.50 2.47 10.33
CA ALA A 330 1.97 3.75 9.81
C ALA A 330 0.95 4.51 8.96
N GLY A 331 1.01 5.84 8.94
CA GLY A 331 0.15 6.66 8.08
C GLY A 331 0.67 6.76 6.65
N ILE A 332 1.67 7.61 6.42
CA ILE A 332 2.35 7.73 5.11
C ILE A 332 3.87 7.66 5.30
N GLY A 333 4.50 6.74 4.58
CA GLY A 333 5.94 6.49 4.63
C GLY A 333 6.67 6.89 3.34
N VAL A 334 7.90 7.35 3.50
CA VAL A 334 8.95 7.36 2.47
C VAL A 334 10.03 6.39 2.93
N ALA A 335 10.17 5.26 2.24
CA ALA A 335 11.09 4.17 2.56
C ALA A 335 12.42 4.22 1.77
N GLY A 336 12.61 5.25 0.95
CA GLY A 336 13.77 5.41 0.08
C GLY A 336 13.45 6.28 -1.15
N GLY A 337 14.31 6.23 -2.16
CA GLY A 337 14.06 6.86 -3.45
C GLY A 337 14.28 8.37 -3.52
N SER A 338 13.92 8.98 -4.65
CA SER A 338 14.20 10.40 -4.89
C SER A 338 13.07 11.19 -5.51
N ASN A 339 13.01 12.50 -5.25
CA ASN A 339 12.00 13.40 -5.81
C ASN A 339 10.58 12.94 -5.45
N ILE A 340 10.36 12.73 -4.15
CA ILE A 340 9.06 12.31 -3.60
C ILE A 340 8.43 13.50 -2.89
N ARG A 341 7.13 13.73 -3.14
CA ARG A 341 6.35 14.80 -2.52
C ARG A 341 5.22 14.21 -1.71
N ILE A 342 5.13 14.59 -0.44
CA ILE A 342 4.05 14.24 0.49
C ILE A 342 3.37 15.55 0.90
N GLU A 343 2.22 15.85 0.32
CA GLU A 343 1.64 17.19 0.39
C GLU A 343 0.15 17.19 0.73
N SER A 344 -0.25 18.06 1.67
CA SER A 344 -1.67 18.34 1.96
C SER A 344 -2.51 17.11 2.33
N ASN A 345 -1.89 16.05 2.83
CA ASN A 345 -2.60 14.86 3.31
C ASN A 345 -3.18 15.10 4.70
N LYS A 346 -4.32 14.47 4.99
CA LYS A 346 -4.92 14.40 6.33
C LYS A 346 -4.84 12.98 6.85
N VAL A 347 -4.22 12.80 8.01
CA VAL A 347 -4.10 11.48 8.67
C VAL A 347 -4.71 11.57 10.07
N PHE A 348 -5.64 10.68 10.37
CA PHE A 348 -6.22 10.56 11.71
C PHE A 348 -6.04 9.12 12.18
N SER A 349 -5.58 8.93 13.41
CA SER A 349 -5.56 7.63 14.04
C SER A 349 -5.93 7.73 15.52
N GLU A 350 -6.81 6.85 15.95
CA GLU A 350 -7.10 6.57 17.37
C GLU A 350 -6.64 5.16 17.77
N MET A 351 -5.80 4.54 16.93
CA MET A 351 -5.31 3.18 17.18
C MET A 351 -4.52 3.12 18.49
N PRO A 352 -4.61 2.02 19.25
CA PRO A 352 -3.79 1.83 20.44
C PRO A 352 -2.29 1.94 20.14
N ALA A 353 -1.52 2.50 21.06
CA ALA A 353 -0.07 2.65 20.95
C ALA A 353 0.71 1.31 20.81
N VAL A 354 0.09 0.18 21.13
CA VAL A 354 0.67 -1.17 20.91
C VAL A 354 0.65 -1.59 19.44
N VAL A 355 -0.12 -0.87 18.61
CA VAL A 355 -0.31 -1.10 17.18
C VAL A 355 0.27 0.04 16.36
N ALA A 356 0.01 1.29 16.77
CA ALA A 356 0.50 2.46 16.04
C ALA A 356 2.02 2.61 16.22
N GLY A 357 2.73 2.77 15.11
CA GLY A 357 4.10 3.27 15.03
C GLY A 357 4.08 4.74 14.62
N GLU A 358 4.52 5.02 13.40
CA GLU A 358 4.73 6.37 12.88
C GLU A 358 3.57 6.89 12.02
N GLY A 359 3.02 8.05 12.39
CA GLY A 359 2.01 8.73 11.59
C GLY A 359 2.55 9.12 10.20
N PHE A 360 3.68 9.80 10.18
CA PHE A 360 4.49 10.03 9.00
C PHE A 360 5.91 9.55 9.26
N TYR A 361 6.58 8.99 8.26
CA TYR A 361 8.02 8.77 8.38
C TYR A 361 8.76 9.00 7.06
N ILE A 362 10.03 9.40 7.18
CA ILE A 362 10.98 9.54 6.08
C ILE A 362 12.28 8.87 6.51
N ARG A 363 12.52 7.67 6.00
CA ARG A 363 13.58 6.74 6.41
C ARG A 363 14.09 6.00 5.17
N ASN A 364 15.39 5.72 5.12
CA ASN A 364 15.91 4.90 4.02
C ASN A 364 15.99 3.43 4.43
N PHE A 365 15.03 2.63 3.99
CA PHE A 365 15.05 1.17 4.09
C PHE A 365 15.65 0.51 2.84
N SER A 366 15.98 1.30 1.81
CA SER A 366 16.47 0.81 0.53
C SER A 366 17.99 0.99 0.37
N ALA A 367 18.60 0.21 -0.51
CA ALA A 367 19.97 0.48 -0.98
C ALA A 367 20.06 1.72 -1.88
N SER A 368 18.92 2.18 -2.42
CA SER A 368 18.85 3.38 -3.25
C SER A 368 19.01 4.66 -2.41
N ALA A 369 19.43 5.75 -3.05
CA ALA A 369 19.51 7.04 -2.40
C ALA A 369 18.12 7.48 -1.92
N CYS A 370 18.05 8.01 -0.69
CA CYS A 370 16.89 8.74 -0.18
C CYS A 370 17.16 10.25 -0.24
N THR A 371 16.59 10.97 -1.22
CA THR A 371 16.93 12.38 -1.42
C THR A 371 15.84 13.21 -2.11
N ASN A 372 15.89 14.53 -1.93
CA ASN A 372 14.96 15.50 -2.55
C ASN A 372 13.50 15.16 -2.20
N ILE A 373 13.22 15.11 -0.90
CA ILE A 373 11.88 14.81 -0.38
C ILE A 373 11.22 16.11 0.06
N VAL A 374 9.99 16.33 -0.38
CA VAL A 374 9.15 17.45 0.09
C VAL A 374 8.06 16.88 0.97
N HIS A 375 7.98 17.33 2.22
CA HIS A 375 6.95 16.93 3.17
C HIS A 375 6.30 18.18 3.76
N GLN A 376 5.18 18.62 3.20
CA GLN A 376 4.61 19.94 3.53
C GLN A 376 3.09 19.99 3.58
N ASN A 377 2.57 20.93 4.39
CA ASN A 377 1.15 21.24 4.54
C ASN A 377 0.27 20.04 4.93
N ASN A 378 0.85 18.97 5.45
CA ASN A 378 0.10 17.82 5.93
C ASN A 378 -0.48 18.11 7.32
N GLN A 379 -1.59 17.45 7.64
CA GLN A 379 -2.24 17.51 8.93
C GLN A 379 -2.35 16.10 9.49
N ILE A 380 -1.96 15.94 10.75
CA ILE A 380 -2.10 14.66 11.43
C ILE A 380 -2.54 14.84 12.86
N LEU A 381 -3.47 13.96 13.26
CA LEU A 381 -3.78 13.70 14.65
C LEU A 381 -3.48 12.22 14.87
N TRP A 382 -2.36 11.97 15.55
CA TRP A 382 -1.86 10.65 15.87
C TRP A 382 -1.99 10.44 17.38
N PRO A 383 -2.13 9.20 17.87
CA PRO A 383 -2.12 8.93 19.30
C PRO A 383 -0.88 9.56 19.95
N PRO A 384 -1.02 10.17 21.13
CA PRO A 384 0.12 10.79 21.80
C PRO A 384 1.23 9.77 22.06
N ALA A 385 2.48 10.24 22.00
CA ALA A 385 3.68 9.44 22.22
C ALA A 385 3.83 8.91 23.66
N ASP A 386 2.84 9.14 24.53
CA ASP A 386 2.94 9.01 25.98
C ASP A 386 2.56 7.62 26.53
N TRP A 387 2.04 6.71 25.70
CA TRP A 387 1.41 5.50 26.23
C TRP A 387 2.32 4.26 26.40
N SER A 388 3.64 4.32 26.15
CA SER A 388 4.52 3.31 26.74
C SER A 388 5.96 3.79 26.80
N SER A 389 6.68 3.31 27.80
CA SER A 389 8.11 3.44 28.11
C SER A 389 9.09 3.07 26.98
N SER A 390 8.65 3.05 25.73
CA SER A 390 9.35 2.55 24.55
C SER A 390 9.58 3.62 23.45
N GLY A 391 8.83 4.73 23.45
CA GLY A 391 9.10 5.89 22.59
C GLY A 391 8.82 5.71 21.09
N TRP A 392 8.10 4.66 20.68
CA TRP A 392 7.91 4.29 19.26
C TRP A 392 6.75 5.00 18.55
N VAL A 393 5.77 5.55 19.28
CA VAL A 393 4.62 6.22 18.67
C VAL A 393 4.93 7.69 18.45
N GLN A 394 4.91 8.14 17.20
CA GLN A 394 5.21 9.52 16.86
C GLN A 394 4.44 9.97 15.63
N ALA A 395 3.96 11.21 15.64
CA ALA A 395 3.25 11.79 14.49
C ALA A 395 4.17 11.96 13.27
N PHE A 396 5.48 12.15 13.49
CA PHE A 396 6.47 12.26 12.42
C PHE A 396 7.82 11.71 12.89
N TRP A 397 8.45 10.88 12.05
CA TRP A 397 9.80 10.37 12.27
C TRP A 397 10.72 10.63 11.07
N GLN A 398 11.89 11.18 11.36
CA GLN A 398 12.96 11.34 10.37
C GLN A 398 14.31 11.17 11.08
N PRO A 399 14.91 9.97 11.06
CA PRO A 399 16.25 9.77 11.61
C PRO A 399 17.29 10.61 10.85
N GLN A 400 18.24 11.19 11.59
CA GLN A 400 19.26 12.04 11.02
C GLN A 400 20.20 11.25 10.09
N GLY A 401 20.44 11.78 8.89
CA GLY A 401 21.43 11.25 7.95
C GLY A 401 20.97 10.12 7.04
N GLU A 402 19.74 9.60 7.20
CA GLU A 402 19.24 8.54 6.32
C GLU A 402 18.68 9.08 4.99
N CYS A 403 18.03 10.24 5.03
CA CYS A 403 17.51 10.95 3.86
C CYS A 403 18.06 12.37 3.80
N THR A 404 18.44 12.81 2.60
CA THR A 404 19.04 14.13 2.35
C THR A 404 18.06 15.07 1.62
N ASN A 405 18.24 16.38 1.75
CA ASN A 405 17.38 17.39 1.11
C ASN A 405 15.88 17.19 1.40
N VAL A 406 15.55 16.85 2.65
CA VAL A 406 14.16 16.82 3.12
C VAL A 406 13.74 18.25 3.46
N THR A 407 12.67 18.74 2.83
CA THR A 407 12.22 20.13 2.93
C THR A 407 10.73 20.23 3.23
N GLY A 408 10.26 21.41 3.64
CA GLY A 408 8.84 21.69 3.90
C GLY A 408 8.30 21.22 5.25
N THR A 409 9.10 20.49 6.03
CA THR A 409 8.66 19.81 7.27
C THR A 409 8.04 20.75 8.31
N SER A 410 8.47 22.01 8.35
CA SER A 410 7.98 23.05 9.27
C SER A 410 6.56 23.54 8.99
N THR A 411 5.98 23.22 7.84
CA THR A 411 4.62 23.65 7.44
C THR A 411 3.53 22.64 7.86
N ASN A 412 3.91 21.47 8.35
CA ASN A 412 2.96 20.43 8.75
C ASN A 412 2.37 20.74 10.11
N ASN A 413 1.08 20.41 10.28
CA ASN A 413 0.42 20.40 11.58
C ASN A 413 0.44 18.98 12.15
N LEU A 414 1.42 18.71 13.02
CA LEU A 414 1.63 17.38 13.63
C LEU A 414 0.72 17.06 14.83
N ASN A 415 -0.16 17.99 15.19
CA ASN A 415 -1.15 17.82 16.24
C ASN A 415 -2.47 18.53 15.85
N ALA A 416 -3.00 18.14 14.70
CA ALA A 416 -4.18 18.74 14.11
C ALA A 416 -5.45 18.28 14.84
N THR A 417 -5.71 18.84 16.02
CA THR A 417 -6.83 18.47 16.92
C THR A 417 -8.22 18.66 16.32
N SER A 418 -8.34 19.36 15.19
CA SER A 418 -9.57 19.45 14.41
C SER A 418 -9.89 18.21 13.57
N LEU A 419 -8.93 17.30 13.39
CA LEU A 419 -9.15 16.05 12.66
C LEU A 419 -9.96 15.05 13.49
N SER A 420 -10.76 14.25 12.81
CA SER A 420 -11.50 13.13 13.38
C SER A 420 -11.70 12.06 12.31
N LYS A 421 -12.30 10.91 12.67
CA LYS A 421 -12.72 9.88 11.71
C LYS A 421 -13.63 10.41 10.58
N ALA A 422 -14.27 11.57 10.76
CA ALA A 422 -15.12 12.20 9.74
C ALA A 422 -14.37 12.56 8.45
N ILE A 423 -13.03 12.71 8.48
CA ILE A 423 -12.26 12.98 7.25
C ILE A 423 -12.45 11.89 6.19
N PHE A 424 -12.79 10.66 6.58
CA PHE A 424 -13.09 9.59 5.64
C PHE A 424 -14.36 9.85 4.82
N THR A 425 -15.35 10.56 5.38
CA THR A 425 -16.65 10.82 4.73
C THR A 425 -16.75 12.24 4.18
N GLU A 426 -15.84 13.14 4.58
CA GLU A 426 -15.72 14.45 3.98
C GLU A 426 -15.64 14.33 2.44
N PRO A 427 -16.28 15.22 1.67
CA PRO A 427 -16.11 15.27 0.22
C PRO A 427 -14.74 15.78 -0.20
N ILE A 428 -14.22 15.35 -1.36
CA ILE A 428 -13.01 15.94 -1.96
C ILE A 428 -13.41 16.66 -3.24
N ALA A 429 -13.24 18.00 -3.26
CA ALA A 429 -13.69 18.84 -4.37
C ALA A 429 -13.04 18.44 -5.70
N GLU A 430 -11.77 18.08 -5.66
CA GLU A 430 -10.99 17.59 -6.79
C GLU A 430 -11.58 16.30 -7.36
N CYS A 431 -12.00 15.37 -6.50
CA CYS A 431 -12.66 14.15 -6.95
C CYS A 431 -14.01 14.42 -7.59
N ARG A 432 -14.80 15.34 -7.04
CA ARG A 432 -16.07 15.76 -7.67
C ARG A 432 -15.85 16.40 -9.03
N ALA A 433 -14.84 17.27 -9.16
CA ALA A 433 -14.51 17.93 -10.42
C ALA A 433 -14.04 16.91 -11.47
N LEU A 434 -13.17 15.97 -11.09
CA LEU A 434 -12.70 14.92 -11.99
C LEU A 434 -13.84 13.96 -12.37
N ALA A 435 -14.69 13.56 -11.42
CA ALA A 435 -15.87 12.73 -11.70
C ALA A 435 -16.84 13.43 -12.66
N ALA A 436 -17.12 14.72 -12.43
CA ALA A 436 -17.94 15.53 -13.33
C ALA A 436 -17.35 15.60 -14.75
N ALA A 437 -16.04 15.83 -14.87
CA ALA A 437 -15.34 15.87 -16.14
C ALA A 437 -15.36 14.50 -16.87
N ALA A 438 -15.40 13.40 -16.12
CA ALA A 438 -15.52 12.05 -16.65
C ALA A 438 -16.97 11.61 -16.93
N GLY A 439 -17.97 12.46 -16.65
CA GLY A 439 -19.39 12.11 -16.79
C GLY A 439 -19.87 11.07 -15.76
N LEU A 440 -19.15 10.90 -14.65
CA LEU A 440 -19.51 10.02 -13.55
C LEU A 440 -20.44 10.75 -12.55
N PRO A 441 -21.25 10.01 -11.78
CA PRO A 441 -22.01 10.61 -10.67
C PRO A 441 -21.06 11.35 -9.72
N THR A 442 -21.42 12.56 -9.29
CA THR A 442 -20.59 13.34 -8.35
C THR A 442 -20.96 13.11 -6.90
N ALA A 443 -22.15 12.57 -6.65
CA ALA A 443 -22.63 12.21 -5.33
C ALA A 443 -21.83 11.01 -4.81
N GLY A 444 -21.10 11.20 -3.71
CA GLY A 444 -20.26 10.17 -3.08
C GLY A 444 -18.76 10.43 -3.15
N TYR A 445 -18.30 11.36 -4.01
CA TYR A 445 -16.90 11.77 -4.16
C TYR A 445 -16.57 13.06 -3.38
#